data_AF-A0A1C6KVT0-F1
#
_entry.id   AF-A0A1C6KVT0-F1
#
_cell.length_a   1.000
_cell.length_b   1.000
_cell.length_c   1.000
_cell.angle_alpha   90.00
_cell.angle_beta   90.00
_cell.angle_gamma   90.00
#
_symmetry.space_group_name_H-M   'P 1'
#
loop_
_entity.id
_entity.type
_entity.pdbx_description
1 polymer ?
#
loop_
_entity_poly.entity_id
_entity_poly.type
_entity_poly.pdbx_seq_one_letter_code
_entity_poly.pdbx_strand_id
1 'polypeptide(L)'
;MAILRKDGKVVNLSRGLYKANVKDFNPRGLKKTKKGDIFECGNLEILLENGVSLSQFVMITPYNNYLFYKFANAVGLAHKIDEHVDFPFYEMFDKEIVIELEYESTRDGSYLNVINVYSLEEAEEFIQYQKVRDELKRRNSMLDMNFIEMMNERKEEIASNFNNTQEVEVNEVTLGDEYEEFIGI
;
A
#
# COMPACT_ATOMS: atom_id res chain seq x y z
N MET A 1 4.12 17.28 6.73
CA MET A 1 5.34 17.09 5.92
C MET A 1 6.41 16.50 6.82
N ALA A 2 6.73 15.23 6.56
CA ALA A 2 7.88 14.58 7.15
C ALA A 2 9.16 15.10 6.46
N ILE A 3 10.21 15.33 7.22
CA ILE A 3 11.54 15.63 6.68
C ILE A 3 12.44 14.44 6.97
N LEU A 4 12.88 13.78 5.90
CA LEU A 4 13.67 12.55 5.97
C LEU A 4 15.14 12.87 5.73
N ARG A 5 16.02 12.45 6.65
CA ARG A 5 17.46 12.66 6.54
C ARG A 5 18.25 11.40 6.87
N LYS A 6 19.33 11.17 6.14
CA LYS A 6 20.36 10.19 6.48
C LYS A 6 21.73 10.87 6.41
N ASP A 7 22.52 10.74 7.47
CA ASP A 7 23.83 11.40 7.58
C ASP A 7 23.76 12.91 7.30
N GLY A 8 22.71 13.57 7.81
CA GLY A 8 22.46 15.00 7.63
C GLY A 8 21.91 15.43 6.25
N LYS A 9 21.86 14.53 5.27
CA LYS A 9 21.37 14.82 3.91
C LYS A 9 19.91 14.41 3.75
N VAL A 10 19.13 15.21 3.01
CA VAL A 10 17.74 14.88 2.68
C VAL A 10 17.71 13.63 1.79
N VAL A 11 16.83 12.69 2.10
CA VAL A 11 16.65 11.45 1.36
C VAL A 11 15.18 11.21 1.05
N ASN A 12 14.90 10.43 0.01
CA ASN A 12 13.57 9.91 -0.28
C ASN A 12 13.48 8.45 0.13
N LEU A 13 12.30 8.03 0.58
CA LEU A 13 11.95 6.63 0.84
C LEU A 13 10.76 6.24 -0.04
N SER A 14 10.60 4.93 -0.25
CA SER A 14 9.36 4.40 -0.81
C SER A 14 8.21 4.54 0.19
N ARG A 15 6.97 4.55 -0.30
CA ARG A 15 5.80 4.36 0.55
C ARG A 15 5.82 2.98 1.22
N GLY A 16 5.13 2.85 2.35
CA GLY A 16 4.98 1.59 3.07
C GLY A 16 5.12 1.73 4.58
N LEU A 17 5.22 0.58 5.25
CA LEU A 17 5.35 0.47 6.70
C LEU A 17 6.82 0.42 7.10
N TYR A 18 7.18 1.19 8.13
CA TYR A 18 8.54 1.27 8.66
C TYR A 18 8.54 1.16 10.18
N LYS A 19 9.35 0.24 10.71
CA LYS A 19 9.65 0.21 12.14
C LYS A 19 10.52 1.40 12.53
N ALA A 20 10.20 2.00 13.66
CA ALA A 20 10.83 3.22 14.10
C ALA A 20 10.76 3.41 15.62
N ASN A 21 11.64 4.26 16.12
CA ASN A 21 11.70 4.65 17.53
C ASN A 21 11.49 6.16 17.65
N VAL A 22 10.64 6.57 18.59
CA VAL A 22 10.53 7.99 18.96
C VAL A 22 11.80 8.38 19.72
N LYS A 23 12.43 9.50 19.35
CA LYS A 23 13.71 9.91 19.93
C LYS A 23 13.64 11.19 20.73
N ASP A 24 12.92 12.17 20.22
CA ASP A 24 12.86 13.48 20.86
C ASP A 24 11.62 14.25 20.43
N PHE A 25 11.33 15.35 21.11
CA PHE A 25 10.34 16.33 20.73
C PHE A 25 10.93 17.74 20.83
N ASN A 26 10.95 18.44 19.69
CA ASN A 26 11.42 19.82 19.59
C ASN A 26 10.22 20.78 19.60
N PRO A 27 9.92 21.47 20.73
CA PRO A 27 8.80 22.38 20.83
C PRO A 27 8.98 23.58 19.90
N ARG A 28 7.87 24.04 19.32
CA ARG A 28 7.79 25.21 18.42
C ARG A 28 6.79 26.28 18.91
N GLY A 29 6.27 26.13 20.12
CA GLY A 29 5.30 27.03 20.73
C GLY A 29 3.86 26.63 20.43
N LEU A 30 2.97 27.62 20.42
CA LEU A 30 1.53 27.41 20.35
C LEU A 30 0.98 27.61 18.93
N LYS A 31 -0.04 26.83 18.57
CA LYS A 31 -0.77 26.95 17.31
C LYS A 31 -2.28 27.01 17.56
N LYS A 32 -2.93 27.97 16.91
CA LYS A 32 -4.39 28.15 16.96
C LYS A 32 -5.07 27.40 15.81
N THR A 33 -6.13 26.66 16.09
CA THR A 33 -6.99 26.03 15.07
C THR A 33 -7.94 27.04 14.45
N LYS A 34 -8.58 26.69 13.33
CA LYS A 34 -9.63 27.52 12.72
C LYS A 34 -10.84 27.73 13.64
N LYS A 35 -11.10 26.78 14.56
CA LYS A 35 -12.23 26.84 15.50
C LYS A 35 -11.93 27.70 16.73
N GLY A 36 -10.66 28.00 16.99
CA GLY A 36 -10.24 28.87 18.07
C GLY A 36 -9.38 28.20 19.13
N ASP A 37 -9.33 26.87 19.14
CA ASP A 37 -8.55 26.08 20.10
C ASP A 37 -7.05 26.35 19.95
N ILE A 38 -6.32 26.28 21.05
CA ILE A 38 -4.88 26.55 21.10
C ILE A 38 -4.19 25.30 21.64
N PHE A 39 -3.18 24.83 20.92
CA PHE A 39 -2.42 23.64 21.29
C PHE A 39 -0.92 23.92 21.17
N GLU A 40 -0.13 23.26 22.01
CA GLU A 40 1.31 23.17 21.80
C GLU A 40 1.60 22.38 20.49
N CYS A 41 2.67 22.76 19.82
CA CYS A 41 3.13 22.10 18.62
C CYS A 41 4.66 22.03 18.56
N GLY A 42 5.16 21.12 17.76
CA GLY A 42 6.59 20.90 17.62
C GLY A 42 6.88 19.85 16.56
N ASN A 43 8.14 19.44 16.51
CA ASN A 43 8.54 18.31 15.68
C ASN A 43 8.83 17.11 16.57
N LEU A 44 8.19 16.00 16.26
CA LEU A 44 8.57 14.70 16.80
C LEU A 44 9.73 14.17 15.95
N GLU A 45 10.84 13.84 16.61
CA GLU A 45 12.02 13.25 15.99
C GLU A 45 11.95 11.72 16.12
N ILE A 46 12.04 11.05 14.99
CA ILE A 46 11.85 9.60 14.88
C ILE A 46 13.06 9.00 14.16
N LEU A 47 13.55 7.88 14.64
CA LEU A 47 14.61 7.11 13.99
C LEU A 47 14.03 5.83 13.40
N LEU A 48 14.08 5.70 12.09
CA LEU A 48 13.70 4.47 11.39
C LEU A 48 14.80 3.41 11.57
N GLU A 49 14.42 2.13 11.57
CA GLU A 49 15.35 1.00 11.73
C GLU A 49 16.47 0.99 10.66
N ASN A 50 16.20 1.53 9.46
CA ASN A 50 17.18 1.66 8.38
C ASN A 50 18.19 2.83 8.54
N GLY A 51 18.17 3.50 9.70
CA GLY A 51 19.05 4.61 10.06
C GLY A 51 18.62 5.98 9.51
N VAL A 52 17.44 6.09 8.91
CA VAL A 52 16.90 7.39 8.46
C VAL A 52 16.24 8.10 9.64
N SER A 53 16.61 9.36 9.86
CA SER A 53 15.93 10.27 10.78
C SER A 53 14.74 10.92 10.09
N LEU A 54 13.60 10.96 10.76
CA LEU A 54 12.35 11.55 10.32
C LEU A 54 11.89 12.60 11.33
N SER A 55 11.85 13.86 10.91
CA SER A 55 11.26 14.97 11.68
C SER A 55 9.83 15.20 11.20
N GLN A 56 8.85 15.02 12.08
CA GLN A 56 7.43 15.18 11.77
C GLN A 56 6.80 16.29 12.61
N PHE A 57 6.23 17.29 11.95
CA PHE A 57 5.44 18.30 12.66
C PHE A 57 4.16 17.69 13.22
N VAL A 58 3.90 17.97 14.50
CA VAL A 58 2.72 17.51 15.23
C VAL A 58 2.14 18.65 16.08
N MET A 59 0.83 18.59 16.29
CA MET A 59 0.09 19.45 17.22
C MET A 59 -0.44 18.54 18.32
N ILE A 60 -0.17 18.87 19.57
CA ILE A 60 -0.54 18.06 20.74
C ILE A 60 -2.04 18.19 20.93
N THR A 61 -2.80 17.23 20.43
CA THR A 61 -4.27 17.23 20.53
C THR A 61 -4.79 15.85 20.92
N PRO A 62 -5.90 15.76 21.65
CA PRO A 62 -6.53 14.48 22.02
C PRO A 62 -7.41 13.91 20.89
N TYR A 63 -7.44 14.56 19.73
CA TYR A 63 -8.36 14.20 18.65
C TYR A 63 -7.75 13.09 17.79
N ASN A 64 -8.45 11.95 17.70
CA ASN A 64 -7.99 10.75 17.00
C ASN A 64 -7.61 10.94 15.52
N ASN A 65 -8.19 11.93 14.85
CA ASN A 65 -7.88 12.26 13.46
C ASN A 65 -6.52 12.95 13.30
N TYR A 66 -5.91 13.44 14.38
CA TYR A 66 -4.62 14.11 14.34
C TYR A 66 -3.47 13.14 14.58
N LEU A 67 -2.36 13.43 13.90
CA LEU A 67 -1.20 12.55 13.89
C LEU A 67 -0.57 12.35 15.27
N PHE A 68 -0.58 13.39 16.13
CA PHE A 68 -0.05 13.26 17.49
C PHE A 68 -0.79 12.21 18.31
N TYR A 69 -2.14 12.22 18.27
CA TYR A 69 -2.94 11.22 18.95
C TYR A 69 -2.55 9.81 18.51
N LYS A 70 -2.35 9.61 17.20
CA LYS A 70 -1.94 8.31 16.65
C LYS A 70 -0.59 7.85 17.22
N PHE A 71 0.39 8.75 17.32
CA PHE A 71 1.66 8.45 17.99
C PHE A 71 1.46 8.08 19.46
N ALA A 72 0.73 8.89 20.22
CA ALA A 72 0.48 8.62 21.63
C ALA A 72 -0.30 7.32 21.83
N ASN A 73 -1.27 7.01 20.97
CA ASN A 73 -2.05 5.78 21.02
C ASN A 73 -1.19 4.55 20.75
N ALA A 74 -0.36 4.59 19.71
CA ALA A 74 0.56 3.50 19.36
C ALA A 74 1.51 3.12 20.51
N VAL A 75 1.84 4.09 21.37
CA VAL A 75 2.71 3.88 22.54
C VAL A 75 1.96 3.75 23.88
N GLY A 76 0.63 3.65 23.83
CA GLY A 76 -0.23 3.45 25.01
C GLY A 76 -0.43 4.68 25.91
N LEU A 77 -0.14 5.89 25.42
CA LEU A 77 -0.17 7.15 26.17
C LEU A 77 -1.29 8.11 25.75
N ALA A 78 -2.20 7.71 24.85
CA ALA A 78 -3.30 8.57 24.39
C ALA A 78 -4.17 9.12 25.55
N HIS A 79 -4.35 8.32 26.60
CA HIS A 79 -5.12 8.71 27.80
C HIS A 79 -4.46 9.82 28.62
N LYS A 80 -3.18 10.13 28.40
CA LYS A 80 -2.44 11.22 29.06
C LYS A 80 -2.49 12.53 28.28
N ILE A 81 -3.14 12.57 27.13
CA ILE A 81 -3.32 13.81 26.38
C ILE A 81 -4.44 14.61 27.04
N ASP A 82 -4.05 15.61 27.80
CA ASP A 82 -4.95 16.63 28.32
C ASP A 82 -4.96 17.83 27.36
N GLU A 83 -6.12 18.44 27.13
CA GLU A 83 -6.26 19.67 26.32
C GLU A 83 -5.58 20.88 26.98
N HIS A 84 -5.19 20.77 28.25
CA HIS A 84 -4.77 21.90 29.08
C HIS A 84 -3.43 21.72 29.81
N VAL A 85 -2.71 20.60 29.61
CA VAL A 85 -1.48 20.26 30.36
C VAL A 85 -0.36 19.81 29.41
N ASP A 86 0.89 20.10 29.80
CA ASP A 86 2.11 19.61 29.14
C ASP A 86 2.10 18.07 29.06
N PHE A 87 2.14 17.54 27.83
CA PHE A 87 2.22 16.10 27.63
C PHE A 87 3.60 15.55 28.04
N PRO A 88 3.69 14.41 28.78
CA PRO A 88 4.96 13.88 29.27
C PRO A 88 5.76 13.18 28.15
N PHE A 89 6.37 13.97 27.26
CA PHE A 89 7.10 13.47 26.08
C PHE A 89 8.18 12.43 26.38
N TYR A 90 8.86 12.57 27.52
CA TYR A 90 9.90 11.64 27.94
C TYR A 90 9.38 10.20 28.05
N GLU A 91 8.08 9.97 28.28
CA GLU A 91 7.49 8.64 28.32
C GLU A 91 7.27 8.02 26.93
N MET A 92 7.34 8.82 25.86
CA MET A 92 7.29 8.33 24.49
C MET A 92 8.67 7.93 23.97
N PHE A 93 9.74 8.50 24.51
CA PHE A 93 11.08 8.31 23.97
C PHE A 93 11.52 6.84 24.08
N ASP A 94 12.26 6.42 23.06
CA ASP A 94 12.72 5.05 22.81
C ASP A 94 11.62 3.98 22.69
N LYS A 95 10.35 4.37 22.68
CA LYS A 95 9.27 3.43 22.36
C LYS A 95 9.25 3.12 20.87
N GLU A 96 9.09 1.83 20.60
CA GLU A 96 8.98 1.27 19.27
C GLU A 96 7.57 1.48 18.71
N ILE A 97 7.50 1.87 17.45
CA ILE A 97 6.26 2.10 16.70
C ILE A 97 6.46 1.63 15.25
N VAL A 98 5.36 1.50 14.52
CA VAL A 98 5.38 1.37 13.07
C VAL A 98 4.68 2.55 12.44
N ILE A 99 5.35 3.23 11.52
CA ILE A 99 4.79 4.35 10.77
C ILE A 99 4.42 3.92 9.36
N GLU A 100 3.33 4.47 8.85
CA GLU A 100 2.93 4.32 7.45
C GLU A 100 3.24 5.60 6.68
N LEU A 101 4.05 5.46 5.63
CA LEU A 101 4.43 6.54 4.73
C LEU A 101 3.68 6.42 3.41
N GLU A 102 3.02 7.49 2.97
CA GLU A 102 2.37 7.58 1.66
C GLU A 102 2.65 8.95 1.03
N TYR A 103 2.55 9.01 -0.30
CA TYR A 103 2.69 10.28 -1.02
C TYR A 103 1.41 11.11 -0.88
N GLU A 104 1.56 12.32 -0.33
CA GLU A 104 0.51 13.31 -0.27
C GLU A 104 0.66 14.28 -1.46
N SER A 105 -0.39 14.40 -2.26
CA SER A 105 -0.44 15.32 -3.40
C SER A 105 -0.84 16.72 -2.97
N THR A 106 -0.06 17.70 -3.40
CA THR A 106 -0.34 19.13 -3.26
C THR A 106 -0.36 19.82 -4.61
N ARG A 107 -0.70 21.11 -4.63
CA ARG A 107 -0.64 21.93 -5.86
C ARG A 107 0.77 22.01 -6.45
N ASP A 108 1.79 21.89 -5.62
CA ASP A 108 3.20 22.13 -6.00
C ASP A 108 4.00 20.83 -6.17
N GLY A 109 3.34 19.67 -6.09
CA GLY A 109 3.97 18.35 -6.23
C GLY A 109 3.47 17.34 -5.20
N SER A 110 4.12 16.18 -5.14
CA SER A 110 3.87 15.16 -4.12
C SER A 110 5.06 15.05 -3.16
N TYR A 111 4.77 14.82 -1.88
CA TYR A 111 5.80 14.58 -0.87
C TYR A 111 5.40 13.40 0.01
N LEU A 112 6.40 12.71 0.56
CA LEU A 112 6.16 11.59 1.46
C LEU A 112 5.77 12.11 2.84
N ASN A 113 4.67 11.61 3.40
CA ASN A 113 4.16 12.03 4.70
C ASN A 113 3.81 10.82 5.57
N VAL A 114 3.86 11.00 6.89
CA VAL A 114 3.32 10.00 7.82
C VAL A 114 1.79 10.13 7.82
N ILE A 115 1.11 9.09 7.35
CA ILE A 115 -0.36 9.05 7.30
C ILE A 115 -0.96 8.29 8.48
N ASN A 116 -0.22 7.33 9.04
CA ASN A 116 -0.65 6.52 10.16
C ASN A 116 0.50 6.05 11.04
N VAL A 117 0.16 5.67 12.26
CA VAL A 117 1.09 5.14 13.26
C VAL A 117 0.38 4.00 13.99
N TYR A 118 1.09 2.90 14.17
CA TYR A 118 0.60 1.67 14.76
C TYR A 118 1.48 1.23 15.92
N SER A 119 0.88 0.55 16.89
CA SER A 119 1.66 -0.26 17.84
C SER A 119 2.37 -1.39 17.11
N LEU A 120 3.37 -2.01 17.76
CA LEU A 120 4.03 -3.18 17.20
C LEU A 120 3.05 -4.35 16.99
N GLU A 121 2.12 -4.56 17.93
CA GLU A 121 1.11 -5.61 17.87
C GLU A 121 0.17 -5.40 16.66
N GLU A 122 -0.35 -4.19 16.48
CA GLU A 122 -1.20 -3.84 15.33
C GLU A 122 -0.43 -4.03 14.01
N ALA A 123 0.84 -3.62 13.98
CA ALA A 123 1.68 -3.71 12.79
C ALA A 123 1.97 -5.15 12.35
N GLU A 124 2.08 -6.10 13.29
CA GLU A 124 2.25 -7.50 12.97
C GLU A 124 1.06 -8.05 12.18
N GLU A 125 -0.17 -7.69 12.58
CA GLU A 125 -1.38 -8.06 11.85
C GLU A 125 -1.38 -7.52 10.42
N PHE A 126 -0.97 -6.26 10.22
CA PHE A 126 -0.87 -5.65 8.90
C PHE A 126 0.21 -6.30 8.02
N ILE A 127 1.38 -6.62 8.60
CA ILE A 127 2.47 -7.29 7.88
C ILE A 127 2.02 -8.70 7.43
N GLN A 128 1.34 -9.45 8.31
CA GLN A 128 0.83 -10.77 7.96
C GLN A 128 -0.24 -10.69 6.87
N TYR A 129 -1.19 -9.76 6.99
CA TYR A 129 -2.19 -9.53 5.97
C TYR A 129 -1.56 -9.18 4.60
N GLN A 130 -0.54 -8.32 4.59
CA GLN A 130 0.13 -7.92 3.36
C GLN A 130 0.87 -9.09 2.70
N LYS A 131 1.55 -9.94 3.48
CA LYS A 131 2.19 -11.18 2.98
C LYS A 131 1.18 -12.12 2.33
N VAL A 132 0.04 -12.37 2.99
CA VAL A 132 -1.04 -13.22 2.46
C VAL A 132 -1.58 -12.64 1.16
N ARG A 133 -1.83 -11.33 1.11
CA ARG A 133 -2.32 -10.65 -0.09
C ARG A 133 -1.32 -10.76 -1.25
N ASP A 134 -0.03 -10.55 -1.00
CA ASP A 134 1.00 -10.59 -2.03
C ASP A 134 1.27 -12.02 -2.52
N GLU A 135 1.14 -13.02 -1.66
CA GLU A 135 1.15 -14.43 -2.05
C GLU A 135 -0.08 -14.79 -2.89
N LEU A 136 -1.27 -14.29 -2.54
CA LEU A 136 -2.48 -14.49 -3.32
C LEU A 136 -2.36 -13.87 -4.72
N LYS A 137 -1.81 -12.64 -4.81
CA LYS A 137 -1.51 -11.99 -6.09
C LYS A 137 -0.52 -12.80 -6.92
N ARG A 138 0.58 -13.27 -6.32
CA ARG A 138 1.57 -14.11 -7.01
C ARG A 138 0.95 -15.40 -7.55
N ARG A 139 0.12 -16.08 -6.74
CA ARG A 139 -0.61 -17.27 -7.19
C ARG A 139 -1.55 -16.96 -8.35
N ASN A 140 -2.32 -15.88 -8.27
CA ASN A 140 -3.21 -15.49 -9.36
C ASN A 140 -2.44 -15.12 -10.64
N SER A 141 -1.34 -14.36 -10.53
CA SER A 141 -0.50 -14.05 -11.69
C SER A 141 0.18 -15.27 -12.30
N MET A 142 0.55 -16.28 -11.49
CA MET A 142 1.04 -17.57 -12.00
C MET A 142 -0.06 -18.37 -12.70
N LEU A 143 -1.28 -18.37 -12.17
CA LEU A 143 -2.43 -19.00 -12.84
C LEU A 143 -2.74 -18.32 -14.18
N ASP A 144 -2.65 -16.99 -14.25
CA ASP A 144 -2.83 -16.24 -15.49
C ASP A 144 -1.74 -16.56 -16.52
N MET A 145 -0.47 -16.66 -16.12
CA MET A 145 0.62 -17.08 -17.01
C MET A 145 0.43 -18.50 -17.53
N ASN A 146 0.10 -19.47 -16.66
CA ASN A 146 -0.16 -20.85 -17.07
C ASN A 146 -1.33 -20.95 -18.06
N PHE A 147 -2.36 -20.12 -17.89
CA PHE A 147 -3.48 -20.05 -18.82
C PHE A 147 -3.06 -19.49 -20.19
N ILE A 148 -2.20 -18.47 -20.22
CA ILE A 148 -1.65 -17.90 -21.45
C ILE A 148 -0.77 -18.93 -22.18
N GLU A 149 0.11 -19.63 -21.47
CA GLU A 149 0.96 -20.68 -22.04
C GLU A 149 0.12 -21.80 -22.65
N MET A 150 -0.85 -22.35 -21.93
CA MET A 150 -1.76 -23.38 -22.44
C MET A 150 -2.55 -22.92 -23.69
N MET A 151 -2.95 -21.64 -23.75
CA MET A 151 -3.63 -21.08 -24.91
C MET A 151 -2.70 -20.88 -26.12
N ASN A 152 -1.41 -20.61 -25.88
CA ASN A 152 -0.40 -20.51 -26.93
C ASN A 152 -0.03 -21.90 -27.47
N GLU A 153 0.18 -22.88 -26.59
CA GLU A 153 0.40 -24.29 -26.98
C GLU A 153 -0.73 -24.83 -27.85
N ARG A 154 -2.00 -24.59 -27.46
CA ARG A 154 -3.15 -24.97 -28.29
C ARG A 154 -3.18 -24.28 -29.65
N LYS A 155 -2.75 -23.02 -29.75
CA LYS A 155 -2.65 -22.31 -31.03
C LYS A 155 -1.55 -22.89 -31.91
N GLU A 156 -0.42 -23.26 -31.32
CA GLU A 156 0.69 -23.90 -32.02
C GLU A 156 0.29 -25.30 -32.53
N GLU A 157 -0.42 -26.10 -31.73
CA GLU A 157 -0.97 -27.40 -32.16
C GLU A 157 -1.98 -27.27 -33.32
N ILE A 158 -2.86 -26.27 -33.26
CA ILE A 158 -3.82 -26.00 -34.35
C ILE A 158 -3.07 -25.56 -35.61
N ALA A 159 -2.04 -24.71 -35.48
CA ALA A 159 -1.23 -24.26 -36.61
C ALA A 159 -0.38 -25.39 -37.22
N SER A 160 0.15 -26.30 -36.41
CA SER A 160 0.90 -27.47 -36.90
C SER A 160 -0.01 -28.49 -37.59
N ASN A 161 -1.25 -28.68 -37.10
CA ASN A 161 -2.22 -29.57 -37.72
C ASN A 161 -2.78 -29.01 -39.04
N PHE A 162 -2.90 -27.68 -39.18
CA PHE A 162 -3.25 -27.06 -40.46
C PHE A 162 -2.18 -27.27 -41.54
N ASN A 163 -0.90 -27.23 -41.17
CA ASN A 163 0.22 -27.44 -42.12
C ASN A 163 0.42 -28.91 -42.54
N ASN A 164 -0.23 -29.87 -41.87
CA ASN A 164 -0.10 -31.32 -42.15
C ASN A 164 -1.29 -31.90 -42.94
N THR A 165 -2.24 -31.09 -43.40
CA THR A 165 -3.35 -31.58 -44.22
C THR A 165 -2.94 -31.52 -45.69
N GLN A 166 -2.38 -32.62 -46.22
CA GLN A 166 -2.27 -32.82 -47.66
C GLN A 166 -3.67 -32.87 -48.28
N GLU A 167 -3.82 -32.19 -49.41
CA GLU A 167 -5.00 -32.19 -50.27
C GLU A 167 -5.51 -33.62 -50.47
N VAL A 168 -6.69 -33.93 -49.92
CA VAL A 168 -7.42 -35.15 -50.28
C VAL A 168 -8.18 -34.81 -51.56
N GLU A 169 -7.75 -35.37 -52.68
CA GLU A 169 -8.50 -35.37 -53.93
C GLU A 169 -9.92 -35.89 -53.67
N VAL A 170 -10.91 -35.03 -53.85
CA VAL A 170 -12.33 -35.39 -53.81
C VAL A 170 -12.65 -36.07 -55.13
N ASN A 171 -12.73 -37.40 -55.14
CA ASN A 171 -13.34 -38.11 -56.25
C ASN A 171 -14.83 -37.73 -56.31
N GLU A 172 -15.25 -37.16 -57.44
CA GLU A 172 -16.65 -36.90 -57.77
C GLU A 172 -17.43 -38.21 -57.71
N VAL A 173 -18.25 -38.38 -56.69
CA VAL A 173 -19.27 -39.42 -56.63
C VAL A 173 -20.52 -38.86 -57.28
N THR A 174 -20.78 -39.27 -58.51
CA THR A 174 -22.07 -39.13 -59.17
C THR A 174 -23.09 -40.08 -58.51
N LEU A 175 -24.04 -39.49 -57.78
CA LEU A 175 -25.32 -40.09 -57.37
C LEU A 175 -26.36 -39.07 -57.85
N GLY A 176 -27.10 -39.29 -58.93
CA GLY A 176 -28.05 -40.38 -59.13
C GLY A 176 -29.44 -39.76 -58.97
N ASP A 177 -30.04 -39.35 -60.10
CA ASP A 177 -31.36 -38.71 -60.15
C ASP A 177 -32.45 -39.64 -59.59
N GLU A 178 -32.93 -39.36 -58.38
CA GLU A 178 -34.26 -39.75 -57.93
C GLU A 178 -35.02 -38.49 -57.50
N TYR A 179 -35.78 -37.98 -58.46
CA TYR A 179 -36.80 -36.95 -58.31
C TYR A 179 -37.94 -37.45 -57.42
N GLU A 180 -38.48 -36.50 -56.64
CA GLU A 180 -39.89 -36.36 -56.30
C GLU A 180 -40.56 -37.46 -55.46
N GLU A 181 -40.70 -37.17 -54.16
CA GLU A 181 -42.02 -37.30 -53.53
C GLU A 181 -42.42 -36.04 -52.73
N PHE A 182 -43.19 -35.19 -53.43
CA PHE A 182 -44.41 -34.51 -53.00
C PHE A 182 -44.38 -33.33 -52.00
N ILE A 183 -44.62 -32.16 -52.58
CA ILE A 183 -45.45 -31.09 -52.02
C ILE A 183 -46.87 -31.63 -51.74
N GLY A 184 -47.48 -31.28 -50.59
CA GLY A 184 -48.92 -31.45 -50.39
C GLY A 184 -49.47 -31.04 -49.01
N ILE A 185 -49.84 -29.74 -48.89
CA ILE A 185 -50.61 -29.03 -47.83
C ILE A 185 -49.80 -28.35 -46.73
#